data_AF-A0A0F8WHZ7-F1
#
_entry.id   AF-A0A0F8WHZ7-F1
#
_cell.length_a   1.000
_cell.length_b   1.000
_cell.length_c   1.000
_cell.angle_alpha   90.00
_cell.angle_beta   90.00
_cell.angle_gamma   90.00
#
_symmetry.space_group_name_H-M   'P 1'
#
loop_
_entity.id
_entity.type
_entity.pdbx_description
1 polymer ?
#
loop_
_entity_poly.entity_id
_entity_poly.type
_entity_poly.pdbx_seq_one_letter_code
_entity_poly.pdbx_strand_id
1 'polypeptide(L)'
;IGGVHGIISDKVHPYKKHLELYLKFLNRVLVEKLDILVTHDTPSVIYDNKECVGNKEIYELVKKYKQRVHIYGHCHHPFFYHRIENTHFFNVDARILIIDRE
;
A
#
# COMPACT_ATOMS: atom_id res chain seq x y z
N ILE A 1 -1.22 8.01 -11.23
CA ILE A 1 -1.60 6.80 -10.47
C ILE A 1 -0.64 5.69 -10.89
N GLY A 2 -0.10 4.91 -9.97
CA GLY A 2 0.73 3.76 -10.29
C GLY A 2 0.73 2.73 -9.16
N GLY A 3 1.33 1.57 -9.39
CA GLY A 3 1.25 0.47 -8.44
C GLY A 3 2.12 -0.72 -8.83
N VAL A 4 2.16 -1.71 -7.93
CA VAL A 4 2.81 -3.00 -8.20
C VAL A 4 1.71 -4.06 -8.26
N HIS A 5 1.70 -4.82 -9.35
CA HIS A 5 0.80 -5.96 -9.48
C HIS A 5 1.33 -7.16 -8.69
N GLY A 6 0.41 -8.01 -8.23
CA GLY A 6 0.73 -9.27 -7.57
C GLY A 6 0.65 -9.20 -6.04
N ILE A 7 0.95 -10.35 -5.43
CA ILE A 7 0.85 -10.59 -3.98
C ILE A 7 2.19 -11.10 -3.45
N ILE A 8 2.63 -10.62 -2.30
CA ILE A 8 3.82 -11.11 -1.61
C ILE A 8 3.54 -12.52 -1.08
N SER A 9 4.31 -13.51 -1.51
CA SER A 9 4.21 -14.88 -1.02
C SER A 9 5.38 -15.72 -1.49
N ASP A 10 5.84 -16.65 -0.64
CA ASP A 10 6.87 -17.64 -1.01
C ASP A 10 6.32 -18.84 -1.80
N LYS A 11 5.00 -18.90 -2.00
CA LYS A 11 4.37 -19.95 -2.83
C LYS A 11 4.52 -19.58 -4.30
N VAL A 12 4.95 -20.55 -5.11
CA VAL A 12 5.11 -20.37 -6.55
C VAL A 12 3.73 -20.28 -7.23
N HIS A 13 3.31 -19.07 -7.60
CA HIS A 13 2.22 -18.81 -8.54
C HIS A 13 2.54 -17.59 -9.41
N PRO A 14 2.00 -17.48 -10.63
CA PRO A 14 2.36 -16.41 -11.57
C PRO A 14 2.11 -14.98 -11.06
N TYR A 15 1.05 -14.79 -10.27
CA TYR A 15 0.71 -13.50 -9.67
C TYR A 15 1.43 -13.24 -8.34
N LYS A 16 2.13 -14.24 -7.79
CA LYS A 16 2.86 -14.11 -6.53
C LYS A 16 4.29 -13.65 -6.81
N LYS A 17 4.82 -12.84 -5.91
CA LYS A 17 6.20 -12.35 -5.99
C LYS A 17 6.86 -12.56 -4.64
N HIS A 18 8.14 -12.91 -4.67
CA HIS A 18 8.96 -12.80 -3.47
C HIS A 18 9.03 -11.34 -3.02
N LEU A 19 9.11 -11.17 -1.71
CA LEU A 19 9.12 -9.87 -1.04
C LEU A 19 10.17 -8.92 -1.62
N GLU A 20 11.42 -9.37 -1.75
CA GLU A 20 12.51 -8.55 -2.29
C GLU A 20 12.21 -8.01 -3.70
N LEU A 21 11.66 -8.87 -4.57
CA LEU A 21 11.31 -8.48 -5.94
C LEU A 21 10.14 -7.50 -5.95
N TYR A 22 9.14 -7.72 -5.09
CA TYR A 22 8.01 -6.82 -4.92
C TYR A 22 8.49 -5.43 -4.45
N LEU A 23 9.31 -5.36 -3.40
CA LEU A 23 9.86 -4.12 -2.87
C LEU A 23 10.74 -3.39 -3.89
N LYS A 24 11.51 -4.12 -4.70
CA LYS A 24 12.28 -3.54 -5.80
C LYS A 24 11.37 -2.83 -6.81
N PHE A 25 10.26 -3.44 -7.18
CA PHE A 25 9.28 -2.80 -8.07
C PHE A 25 8.57 -1.62 -7.40
N LEU A 26 8.18 -1.77 -6.13
CA LEU A 26 7.52 -0.71 -5.38
C LEU A 26 8.42 0.52 -5.26
N ASN A 27 9.70 0.32 -4.95
CA ASN A 27 10.69 1.39 -4.87
C ASN A 27 10.84 2.12 -6.21
N ARG A 28 10.87 1.40 -7.34
CA ARG A 28 10.91 2.02 -8.68
C ARG A 28 9.68 2.89 -8.95
N VAL A 29 8.50 2.41 -8.58
CA VAL A 29 7.23 3.15 -8.74
C VAL A 29 7.20 4.40 -7.86
N LEU A 30 7.67 4.31 -6.62
CA LEU A 30 7.70 5.43 -5.67
C LEU A 30 8.70 6.52 -6.03
N VAL A 31 9.81 6.19 -6.70
CA VAL A 31 10.79 7.18 -7.19
C VAL A 31 10.18 8.16 -8.19
N GLU A 32 9.15 7.75 -8.93
CA GLU A 32 8.44 8.59 -9.90
C GLU A 32 7.52 9.64 -9.24
N LYS A 33 7.43 9.68 -7.89
CA LYS A 33 6.65 10.67 -7.12
C LYS A 33 5.18 10.78 -7.55
N LEU A 34 4.51 9.64 -7.65
CA LEU A 34 3.10 9.57 -8.03
C LEU A 34 2.20 10.23 -6.97
N ASP A 35 1.06 10.80 -7.37
CA ASP A 35 0.05 11.26 -6.41
C ASP A 35 -0.65 10.10 -5.67
N ILE A 36 -0.92 9.02 -6.39
CA ILE A 36 -1.68 7.86 -5.91
C ILE A 36 -0.91 6.59 -6.21
N LEU A 37 -0.55 5.87 -5.14
CA LEU A 37 -0.03 4.51 -5.16
C LEU A 37 -1.17 3.52 -4.91
N VAL A 38 -1.19 2.44 -5.68
CA VAL A 38 -2.13 1.31 -5.50
C VAL A 38 -1.35 0.01 -5.32
N THR A 39 -1.64 -0.74 -4.27
CA THR A 39 -1.05 -2.07 -4.03
C THR A 39 -2.14 -3.08 -3.70
N HIS A 40 -1.91 -4.36 -4.01
CA HIS A 40 -2.75 -5.40 -3.45
C HIS A 40 -2.39 -5.67 -1.99
N ASP A 41 -1.09 -5.86 -1.71
CA ASP A 41 -0.60 -6.10 -0.36
C ASP A 41 -0.81 -4.91 0.57
N THR A 42 -1.02 -5.25 1.83
CA THR A 42 -1.37 -4.35 2.92
C THR A 42 -0.11 -3.78 3.59
N PRO A 43 0.05 -2.45 3.72
CA PRO A 43 1.08 -1.87 4.57
C PRO A 43 0.76 -2.08 6.05
N SER A 44 1.79 -2.32 6.86
CA SER A 44 1.66 -2.40 8.33
C SER A 44 1.53 -1.00 8.96
N VAL A 45 0.38 -0.36 8.77
CA VAL A 45 0.13 1.00 9.27
C VAL A 45 0.04 1.03 10.80
N ILE A 46 0.55 2.09 11.41
CA ILE A 46 0.42 2.33 12.85
C ILE A 46 -0.78 3.27 13.09
N TYR A 47 -1.72 2.82 13.90
CA TYR A 47 -2.92 3.55 14.28
C TYR A 47 -3.13 3.45 15.80
N ASP A 48 -3.32 4.58 16.48
CA ASP A 48 -3.54 4.62 17.94
C ASP A 48 -2.51 3.79 18.73
N ASN A 49 -1.22 3.97 18.38
CA ASN A 49 -0.09 3.21 18.92
C ASN A 49 -0.16 1.68 18.73
N LYS A 50 -1.03 1.19 17.85
CA LYS A 50 -1.18 -0.23 17.49
C LYS A 50 -0.81 -0.45 16.04
N GLU A 51 -0.03 -1.50 15.82
CA GLU A 51 0.35 -1.92 14.49
C GLU A 51 -0.77 -2.77 13.86
N CYS A 52 -1.21 -2.38 12.65
CA CYS A 52 -2.19 -3.16 11.88
C CYS A 52 -1.51 -4.32 11.14
N VAL A 53 -2.26 -5.36 10.79
CA VAL A 53 -1.68 -6.54 10.11
C VAL A 53 -1.27 -6.21 8.68
N GLY A 54 0.03 -6.19 8.39
CA GLY A 54 0.52 -6.00 7.04
C GLY A 54 2.04 -6.15 6.94
N ASN A 55 2.60 -5.63 5.85
CA ASN A 55 4.03 -5.63 5.62
C ASN A 55 4.66 -4.28 6.04
N LYS A 56 5.62 -4.35 6.97
CA LYS A 56 6.34 -3.18 7.50
C LYS A 56 7.15 -2.46 6.43
N GLU A 57 7.80 -3.19 5.54
CA GLU A 57 8.70 -2.61 4.53
C GLU A 57 7.93 -1.82 3.47
N ILE A 58 6.71 -2.25 3.11
CA ILE A 58 5.80 -1.44 2.29
C ILE A 58 5.52 -0.12 3.00
N TYR A 59 5.13 -0.16 4.28
CA TYR A 59 4.81 1.05 5.05
C TYR A 59 6.01 2.00 5.14
N GLU A 60 7.20 1.49 5.44
CA GLU A 60 8.42 2.29 5.53
C GLU A 60 8.81 2.92 4.19
N LEU A 61 8.66 2.21 3.07
CA LEU A 61 8.88 2.78 1.74
C LEU A 61 7.90 3.92 1.45
N VAL A 62 6.61 3.71 1.71
CA VAL A 62 5.56 4.72 1.51
C VAL A 62 5.85 5.98 2.32
N LYS A 63 6.27 5.83 3.59
CA LYS A 63 6.70 6.94 4.45
C LYS A 63 7.95 7.63 3.92
N LYS A 64 9.00 6.87 3.59
CA LYS A 64 10.29 7.38 3.08
C LYS A 64 10.09 8.28 1.87
N TYR A 65 9.23 7.87 0.94
CA TYR A 65 8.94 8.61 -0.29
C TYR A 65 7.84 9.67 -0.11
N LYS A 66 7.25 9.80 1.09
CA LYS A 66 6.18 10.76 1.42
C LYS A 66 5.03 10.70 0.42
N GLN A 67 4.61 9.49 0.07
CA GLN A 67 3.53 9.24 -0.88
C GLN A 67 2.26 9.98 -0.44
N ARG A 68 1.57 10.69 -1.34
CA ARG A 68 0.40 11.49 -0.95
C ARG A 68 -0.83 10.62 -0.64
N VAL A 69 -1.12 9.66 -1.52
CA VAL A 69 -2.22 8.71 -1.35
C VAL A 69 -1.72 7.29 -1.58
N HIS A 70 -2.06 6.35 -0.69
CA HIS A 70 -1.83 4.92 -0.82
C HIS A 70 -3.14 4.15 -0.62
N ILE A 71 -3.60 3.50 -1.69
CA ILE A 71 -4.78 2.63 -1.73
C ILE A 71 -4.30 1.18 -1.69
N TYR A 72 -4.89 0.37 -0.81
CA TYR A 72 -4.57 -1.05 -0.66
C TYR A 72 -5.79 -1.89 -0.29
N GLY A 73 -5.66 -3.21 -0.33
CA GLY A 73 -6.71 -4.15 0.06
C GLY A 73 -6.15 -5.33 0.86
N HIS A 74 -6.67 -6.54 0.61
CA HIS A 74 -6.17 -7.84 1.10
C HIS A 74 -6.35 -8.14 2.60
N CYS A 75 -6.13 -7.19 3.50
CA CYS A 75 -6.34 -7.40 4.94
C CYS A 75 -7.55 -6.61 5.45
N HIS A 76 -8.35 -7.25 6.31
CA HIS A 76 -9.48 -6.66 7.02
C HIS A 76 -9.01 -5.68 8.11
N HIS A 77 -8.31 -4.61 7.74
CA HIS A 77 -8.07 -3.51 8.67
C HIS A 77 -9.43 -2.95 9.12
N PRO A 78 -9.57 -2.62 10.42
CA PRO A 78 -10.83 -2.12 10.97
C PRO A 78 -11.26 -0.78 10.37
N PHE A 79 -10.35 -0.06 9.71
CA PHE A 79 -10.58 1.28 9.19
C PHE A 79 -10.49 1.33 7.67
N PHE A 80 -11.43 2.04 7.05
CA PHE A 80 -11.42 2.34 5.62
C PHE A 80 -10.37 3.41 5.27
N TYR A 81 -10.28 4.46 6.08
CA TYR A 81 -9.43 5.61 5.82
C TYR A 81 -8.64 5.98 7.06
N HIS A 82 -7.37 6.34 6.86
CA HIS A 82 -6.57 6.97 7.87
C HIS A 82 -5.56 7.95 7.26
N ARG A 83 -5.22 9.02 7.98
CA ARG A 83 -4.14 9.93 7.61
C ARG A 83 -2.99 9.80 8.58
N ILE A 84 -1.82 9.44 8.07
CA ILE A 84 -0.58 9.40 8.86
C ILE A 84 0.34 10.45 8.27
N GLU A 85 0.69 11.46 9.07
CA GLU A 85 1.45 12.63 8.62
C GLU A 85 0.75 13.28 7.39
N ASN A 86 1.39 13.26 6.23
CA ASN A 86 0.86 13.79 4.96
C ASN A 86 0.40 12.70 3.98
N THR A 87 0.36 11.43 4.41
CA THR A 87 -0.08 10.31 3.58
C THR A 87 -1.52 9.93 3.93
N HIS A 88 -2.36 9.86 2.90
CA HIS A 88 -3.71 9.31 3.00
C HIS A 88 -3.70 7.82 2.68
N PHE A 89 -4.08 6.99 3.63
CA PHE A 89 -4.18 5.54 3.49
C PHE A 89 -5.66 5.14 3.33
N PHE A 90 -5.97 4.40 2.27
CA PHE A 90 -7.31 3.87 2.02
C PHE A 90 -7.26 2.34 1.93
N ASN A 91 -7.89 1.64 2.88
CA ASN A 91 -8.16 0.22 2.77
C ASN A 91 -9.50 0.03 2.03
N VAL A 92 -9.42 -0.38 0.77
CA VAL A 92 -10.60 -0.60 -0.09
C VAL A 92 -11.05 -2.07 -0.12
N ASP A 93 -10.64 -2.87 0.87
CA ASP A 93 -11.13 -4.24 0.99
C ASP A 93 -12.67 -4.29 1.01
N ALA A 94 -13.25 -5.06 0.08
CA ALA A 94 -14.68 -5.12 -0.23
C ALA A 94 -15.39 -3.76 -0.47
N ARG A 95 -14.66 -2.75 -0.96
CA ARG A 95 -15.18 -1.38 -1.15
C ARG A 95 -14.78 -0.80 -2.52
N ILE A 96 -15.54 0.19 -2.96
CA ILE A 96 -15.22 1.02 -4.13
C ILE A 96 -14.85 2.42 -3.63
N LEU A 97 -13.71 2.95 -4.06
CA LEU A 97 -13.31 4.33 -3.82
C LEU A 97 -13.44 5.12 -5.14
N ILE A 98 -14.30 6.14 -5.13
CA ILE A 98 -14.44 7.09 -6.23
C ILE A 98 -13.69 8.36 -5.83
N ILE A 99 -12.74 8.79 -6.67
CA ILE A 99 -12.00 10.05 -6.49
C ILE A 99 -12.40 10.94 -7.65
N ASP A 100 -13.10 12.03 -7.33
CA ASP A 100 -13.49 13.04 -8.30
C ASP A 100 -12.57 14.26 -8.22
N ARG A 101 -12.40 14.95 -9.35
CA ARG A 101 -11.69 16.23 -9.41
C ARG A 101 -12.74 17.30 -9.68
N GLU A 102 -13.01 18.12 -8.67
CA GLU A 102 -13.68 19.42 -8.89
C GLU A 102 -12.82 20.32 -9.79
#